data_AF-A0A142XQJ6-F1
#
_entry.id   AF-A0A142XQJ6-F1
#
_cell.length_a   1.000
_cell.length_b   1.000
_cell.length_c   1.000
_cell.angle_alpha   90.00
_cell.angle_beta   90.00
_cell.angle_gamma   90.00
#
_symmetry.space_group_name_H-M   'P 1'
#
loop_
_entity.id
_entity.type
_entity.pdbx_description
1 polymer ?
#
loop_
_entity_poly.entity_id
_entity_poly.type
_entity_poly.pdbx_seq_one_letter_code
_entity_poly.pdbx_strand_id
1 'polypeptide(L)'
;MTPELVHAILWPTVVVVALILSRHRFTHFKLKVLGGEVEVSAKEAANMAQELLDEADRLIKSVTPKEQKLLAKVYSAPKMLTVEQLIPGFSRGSIEHEQLRKLRMIQLIRPASGKQWEAQEYVEIKPFGRILFRIRPKALLGEQA
;
A
#
# COMPACT_ATOMS: atom_id res chain seq x y z
N MET A 1 15.44 -4.49 18.17
CA MET A 1 14.56 -4.10 17.04
C MET A 1 15.47 -3.92 15.84
N THR A 2 15.31 -4.71 14.78
CA THR A 2 16.25 -4.67 13.64
C THR A 2 16.06 -3.36 12.84
N PRO A 3 17.12 -2.76 12.28
CA PRO A 3 17.02 -1.51 11.51
C PRO A 3 16.03 -1.60 10.33
N GLU A 4 15.76 -2.80 9.81
CA GLU A 4 14.77 -3.02 8.76
C GLU A 4 13.31 -2.80 9.21
N LEU A 5 12.97 -3.17 10.46
CA LEU A 5 11.63 -2.95 11.01
C LEU A 5 11.34 -1.47 11.27
N VAL A 6 12.40 -0.72 11.61
CA VAL A 6 12.35 0.74 11.79
C VAL A 6 12.10 1.41 10.44
N HIS A 7 12.81 1.02 9.38
CA HIS A 7 12.57 1.52 8.01
C HIS A 7 11.16 1.19 7.48
N ALA A 8 10.68 -0.04 7.69
CA ALA A 8 9.39 -0.49 7.16
C ALA A 8 8.17 0.22 7.80
N ILE A 9 8.32 0.72 9.03
CA ILE A 9 7.25 1.43 9.76
C ILE A 9 7.42 2.95 9.65
N LEU A 10 8.65 3.49 9.64
CA LEU A 10 8.86 4.93 9.50
C LEU A 10 8.49 5.44 8.12
N TRP A 11 8.75 4.68 7.05
CA TRP A 11 8.55 5.20 5.70
C TRP A 11 7.08 5.56 5.40
N PRO A 12 6.09 4.70 5.70
CA PRO A 12 4.68 5.07 5.54
C PRO A 12 4.25 6.27 6.39
N THR A 13 4.81 6.44 7.59
CA THR A 13 4.50 7.57 8.47
C THR A 13 5.11 8.87 7.95
N VAL A 14 6.37 8.83 7.48
CA VAL A 14 7.05 9.96 6.83
C VAL A 14 6.30 10.38 5.57
N VAL A 15 5.82 9.43 4.76
CA VAL A 15 5.02 9.69 3.55
C VAL A 15 3.72 10.43 3.90
N VAL A 16 3.00 9.98 4.94
CA VAL A 16 1.75 10.62 5.37
C VAL A 16 2.00 12.02 5.93
N VAL A 17 3.06 12.19 6.73
CA VAL A 17 3.45 13.50 7.27
C VAL A 17 3.87 14.45 6.13
N ALA A 18 4.65 13.99 5.14
CA ALA A 18 5.04 14.79 3.98
C ALA A 18 3.82 15.22 3.14
N LEU A 19 2.82 14.35 2.95
CA LEU A 19 1.57 14.68 2.26
C LEU A 19 0.68 15.67 3.03
N ILE A 20 0.67 15.60 4.36
CA ILE A 20 -0.04 16.57 5.20
C ILE A 20 0.68 17.93 5.17
N LEU A 21 2.02 17.91 5.24
CA LEU A 21 2.86 19.10 5.23
C LEU A 21 2.85 19.81 3.88
N SER A 22 2.82 19.09 2.74
CA SER A 22 2.74 19.72 1.41
C SER A 22 1.43 20.50 1.20
N ARG A 23 0.40 20.21 2.00
CA ARG A 23 -0.89 20.89 1.97
C ARG A 23 -0.95 22.14 2.84
N HIS A 24 0.08 22.44 3.63
CA HIS A 24 0.18 23.64 4.46
C HIS A 24 1.42 24.47 4.12
N ARG A 25 1.26 25.80 4.06
CA ARG A 25 2.35 26.77 3.77
C ARG A 25 3.33 26.91 4.94
N PHE A 26 4.01 25.84 5.32
CA PHE A 26 5.14 25.93 6.23
C PHE A 26 6.41 26.11 5.42
N THR A 27 7.25 27.10 5.75
CA THR A 27 8.51 27.39 5.06
C THR A 27 9.64 26.43 5.48
N HIS A 28 9.65 26.01 6.74
CA HIS A 28 10.62 25.06 7.30
C HIS A 28 9.96 24.15 8.35
N PHE A 29 10.35 22.88 8.38
CA PHE A 29 9.92 21.93 9.40
C PHE A 29 11.13 21.16 9.95
N LYS A 30 11.26 21.12 11.29
CA LYS A 30 12.29 20.33 11.97
C LYS A 30 11.68 19.03 12.47
N LEU A 31 12.11 17.91 11.91
CA LEU A 31 11.69 16.59 12.32
C LEU A 31 12.80 15.96 13.16
N LYS A 32 12.53 15.76 14.46
CA LYS A 32 13.41 14.98 15.33
C LYS A 32 13.12 13.50 15.13
N VAL A 33 14.02 12.80 14.45
CA VAL A 33 13.95 11.35 14.27
C VAL A 33 15.22 10.74 14.86
N LEU A 34 15.05 9.84 15.83
CA LEU A 34 16.12 8.97 16.36
C LEU A 34 17.43 9.70 16.75
N GLY A 35 17.32 10.87 17.39
CA GLY A 35 18.47 11.62 17.91
C GLY A 35 19.14 12.58 16.91
N GLY A 36 18.65 12.66 15.67
CA GLY A 36 19.05 13.68 14.70
C GLY A 36 17.97 14.74 14.48
N GLU A 37 18.38 15.98 14.25
CA GLU A 37 17.51 17.03 13.72
C GLU A 37 17.66 17.06 12.20
N VAL A 38 16.60 16.69 11.48
CA VAL A 38 16.54 16.89 10.04
C VAL A 38 15.65 18.11 9.80
N GLU A 39 16.25 19.18 9.28
CA GLU A 39 15.52 20.34 8.80
C GLU A 39 15.18 20.11 7.33
N VAL A 40 13.89 20.04 7.03
CA VAL A 40 13.38 19.87 5.67
C VAL A 40 12.65 21.15 5.29
N SER A 41 13.09 21.77 4.20
CA SER A 41 12.39 22.92 3.63
C SER A 41 11.06 22.48 2.99
N ALA A 42 10.13 23.43 2.83
CA ALA A 42 8.87 23.18 2.12
C ALA A 42 9.07 22.56 0.73
N LYS A 43 10.11 23.04 0.03
CA LYS A 43 10.45 22.59 -1.33
C LYS A 43 10.96 21.15 -1.33
N GLU A 44 11.81 20.78 -0.39
CA GLU A 44 12.30 19.41 -0.25
C GLU A 44 11.17 18.46 0.14
N ALA A 45 10.29 18.87 1.06
CA ALA A 45 9.12 18.07 1.44
C ALA A 45 8.17 17.86 0.25
N ALA A 46 7.94 18.90 -0.57
CA ALA A 46 7.14 18.80 -1.78
C ALA A 46 7.76 17.86 -2.83
N ASN A 47 9.08 17.96 -3.05
CA ASN A 47 9.79 17.07 -3.96
C ASN A 47 9.71 15.61 -3.49
N MET A 48 9.97 15.35 -2.21
CA MET A 48 9.87 14.01 -1.64
C MET A 48 8.43 13.46 -1.76
N ALA A 49 7.42 14.28 -1.49
CA ALA A 49 6.02 13.88 -1.66
C ALA A 49 5.71 13.55 -3.13
N GLN A 50 6.23 14.32 -4.07
CA GLN A 50 6.05 14.06 -5.51
C GLN A 50 6.73 12.76 -5.93
N GLU A 51 7.98 12.52 -5.51
CA GLU A 51 8.70 11.27 -5.80
C GLU A 51 7.95 10.05 -5.26
N LEU A 52 7.34 10.17 -4.08
CA LEU A 52 6.52 9.12 -3.47
C LEU A 52 5.22 8.88 -4.24
N LEU A 53 4.58 9.94 -4.74
CA LEU A 53 3.40 9.82 -5.59
C LEU A 53 3.74 9.19 -6.93
N ASP A 54 4.87 9.57 -7.54
CA ASP A 54 5.35 8.98 -8.79
C ASP A 54 5.66 7.49 -8.62
N GLU A 55 6.27 7.11 -7.49
CA GLU A 55 6.50 5.70 -7.16
C GLU A 55 5.17 4.95 -6.96
N ALA A 56 4.22 5.54 -6.24
CA ALA A 56 2.89 4.95 -6.09
C ALA A 56 2.20 4.77 -7.46
N ASP A 57 2.28 5.75 -8.35
CA ASP A 57 1.71 5.67 -9.70
C ASP A 57 2.42 4.60 -10.55
N ARG A 58 3.74 4.43 -10.41
CA ARG A 58 4.48 3.31 -11.04
C ARG A 58 3.98 1.95 -10.54
N LEU A 59 3.82 1.80 -9.21
CA LEU A 59 3.31 0.56 -8.62
C LEU A 59 1.88 0.25 -9.08
N ILE A 60 1.01 1.26 -9.13
CA ILE A 60 -0.38 1.11 -9.62
C ILE A 60 -0.40 0.67 -11.09
N LYS A 61 0.42 1.27 -11.96
CA LYS A 61 0.52 0.89 -13.38
C LYS A 61 0.98 -0.55 -13.59
N SER A 62 1.70 -1.13 -12.61
CA SER A 62 2.12 -2.53 -12.68
C SER A 62 0.98 -3.52 -12.42
N VAL A 63 -0.15 -3.07 -11.86
CA VAL A 63 -1.29 -3.94 -11.51
C VAL A 63 -2.02 -4.38 -12.78
N THR A 64 -2.09 -5.69 -13.02
CA THR A 64 -2.71 -6.24 -14.23
C THR A 64 -4.25 -6.24 -14.13
N PRO A 65 -5.00 -6.32 -15.24
CA PRO A 65 -6.46 -6.40 -15.18
C PRO A 65 -7.01 -7.58 -14.35
N LYS A 66 -6.27 -8.70 -14.28
CA LYS A 66 -6.64 -9.84 -13.42
C LYS A 66 -6.48 -9.49 -11.94
N GLU A 67 -5.39 -8.81 -11.59
CA GLU A 67 -5.12 -8.34 -10.24
C GLU A 67 -6.11 -7.24 -9.82
N GLN A 68 -6.46 -6.32 -10.71
CA GLN A 68 -7.49 -5.29 -10.48
C GLN A 68 -8.85 -5.95 -10.15
N LYS A 69 -9.25 -6.98 -10.90
CA LYS A 69 -10.48 -7.75 -10.60
C LYS A 69 -10.43 -8.40 -9.22
N LEU A 70 -9.28 -8.95 -8.82
CA LEU A 70 -9.10 -9.52 -7.49
C LEU A 70 -9.21 -8.44 -6.40
N LEU A 71 -8.56 -7.29 -6.59
CA LEU A 71 -8.66 -6.15 -5.68
C LEU A 71 -10.09 -5.62 -5.58
N ALA A 72 -10.82 -5.55 -6.70
CA ALA A 72 -12.22 -5.13 -6.72
C ALA A 72 -13.13 -6.07 -5.93
N LYS A 73 -12.90 -7.38 -5.98
CA LYS A 73 -13.61 -8.35 -5.14
C LYS A 73 -13.30 -8.15 -3.65
N VAL A 74 -12.03 -7.94 -3.29
CA VAL A 74 -11.63 -7.71 -1.89
C VAL A 74 -12.18 -6.38 -1.37
N TYR A 75 -12.17 -5.33 -2.20
CA TYR A 75 -12.61 -3.99 -1.83
C TYR A 75 -14.13 -3.87 -1.70
N SER A 76 -14.89 -4.53 -2.58
CA SER A 76 -16.36 -4.46 -2.57
C SER A 76 -17.02 -5.42 -1.58
N ALA A 77 -16.25 -6.35 -0.97
CA ALA A 77 -16.80 -7.32 -0.03
C ALA A 77 -17.26 -6.63 1.27
N PRO A 78 -18.49 -6.91 1.76
CA PRO A 78 -19.00 -6.31 3.01
C PRO A 78 -18.27 -6.80 4.25
N LYS A 79 -17.54 -7.92 4.14
CA LYS A 79 -16.71 -8.53 5.17
C LYS A 79 -15.43 -9.08 4.54
N MET A 80 -14.41 -9.33 5.36
CA MET A 80 -13.17 -9.97 4.88
C MET A 80 -13.49 -11.34 4.25
N LEU A 81 -12.92 -11.57 3.07
CA LEU A 81 -12.99 -12.85 2.39
C LEU A 81 -11.77 -13.70 2.76
N THR A 82 -11.99 -15.00 2.88
CA THR A 82 -10.87 -15.96 2.89
C THR A 82 -10.25 -16.08 1.50
N VAL A 83 -9.01 -16.56 1.41
CA VAL A 83 -8.37 -16.82 0.12
C VAL A 83 -9.19 -17.80 -0.71
N GLU A 84 -9.76 -18.84 -0.13
CA GLU A 84 -10.60 -19.84 -0.82
C GLU A 84 -11.88 -19.21 -1.39
N GLN A 85 -12.50 -18.28 -0.66
CA GLN A 85 -13.67 -17.55 -1.17
C GLN A 85 -13.30 -16.60 -2.32
N LEU A 86 -12.08 -16.06 -2.30
CA LEU A 86 -11.59 -15.15 -3.32
C LEU A 86 -11.13 -15.89 -4.59
N ILE A 87 -10.45 -17.02 -4.39
CA ILE A 87 -9.86 -17.92 -5.40
C ILE A 87 -10.22 -19.36 -4.99
N PRO A 88 -11.36 -19.90 -5.47
CA PRO A 88 -11.74 -21.28 -5.20
C PRO A 88 -10.70 -22.27 -5.75
N GLY A 89 -10.36 -23.28 -4.95
CA GLY A 89 -9.30 -24.24 -5.28
C GLY A 89 -7.91 -23.64 -5.17
N PHE A 90 -7.69 -22.69 -4.24
CA PHE A 90 -6.41 -22.03 -4.09
C PHE A 90 -5.28 -23.03 -3.82
N SER A 91 -4.19 -22.90 -4.59
CA SER A 91 -2.98 -23.68 -4.40
C SER A 91 -1.74 -22.80 -4.45
N ARG A 92 -0.76 -23.11 -3.61
CA ARG A 92 0.51 -22.37 -3.57
C ARG A 92 1.33 -22.67 -4.81
N GLY A 93 1.92 -21.63 -5.37
CA GLY A 93 2.64 -21.69 -6.65
C GLY A 93 1.74 -21.62 -7.87
N SER A 94 0.41 -21.52 -7.69
CA SER A 94 -0.49 -21.20 -8.81
C SER A 94 -0.29 -19.75 -9.28
N ILE A 95 -0.82 -19.43 -10.46
CA ILE A 95 -0.77 -18.08 -11.03
C ILE A 95 -1.46 -17.08 -10.08
N GLU A 96 -2.56 -17.48 -9.46
CA GLU A 96 -3.32 -16.68 -8.50
C GLU A 96 -2.54 -16.45 -7.20
N HIS A 97 -1.77 -17.44 -6.74
CA HIS A 97 -0.85 -17.24 -5.62
C HIS A 97 0.20 -16.18 -5.93
N GLU A 98 0.79 -16.19 -7.13
CA GLU A 98 1.76 -15.17 -7.52
C GLU A 98 1.13 -13.77 -7.64
N GLN A 99 -0.14 -13.69 -8.06
CA GLN A 99 -0.90 -12.43 -8.04
C GLN A 99 -1.07 -11.89 -6.61
N LEU A 100 -1.48 -12.74 -5.66
CA LEU A 100 -1.59 -12.35 -4.24
C LEU A 100 -0.24 -11.93 -3.66
N ARG A 101 0.84 -12.64 -4.01
CA ARG A 101 2.20 -12.31 -3.59
C ARG A 101 2.62 -10.94 -4.12
N LYS A 102 2.39 -10.66 -5.41
CA LYS A 102 2.70 -9.36 -6.02
C LYS A 102 1.92 -8.23 -5.34
N LEU A 103 0.61 -8.40 -5.16
CA LEU A 103 -0.25 -7.42 -4.48
C LEU A 103 0.17 -7.16 -3.01
N ARG A 104 0.71 -8.18 -2.33
CA ARG A 104 1.33 -8.03 -1.02
C ARG A 104 2.64 -7.26 -1.06
N MET A 105 3.51 -7.54 -2.04
CA MET A 105 4.80 -6.85 -2.19
C MET A 105 4.59 -5.35 -2.36
N ILE A 106 3.62 -4.94 -3.17
CA ILE A 106 3.26 -3.53 -3.38
C ILE A 106 2.36 -2.95 -2.27
N GLN A 107 2.26 -3.63 -1.14
CA GLN A 107 1.62 -3.15 0.09
C GLN A 107 0.11 -2.86 -0.03
N LEU A 108 -0.60 -3.47 -0.98
CA LEU A 108 -2.05 -3.28 -1.12
C LEU A 108 -2.86 -4.19 -0.20
N ILE A 109 -2.51 -5.48 -0.16
CA ILE A 109 -3.20 -6.50 0.63
C ILE A 109 -2.21 -7.38 1.41
N ARG A 110 -2.70 -8.15 2.38
CA ARG A 110 -1.93 -9.19 3.08
C ARG A 110 -2.86 -10.25 3.67
N PRO A 111 -2.34 -11.44 4.08
CA PRO A 111 -3.08 -12.31 4.99
C PRO A 111 -3.30 -11.58 6.32
N ALA A 112 -4.48 -11.71 6.90
CA ALA A 112 -4.83 -11.06 8.17
C ALA A 112 -3.91 -11.53 9.32
N SER A 113 -3.49 -12.80 9.32
CA SER A 113 -2.50 -13.31 10.29
C SER A 113 -1.10 -12.72 10.10
N GLY A 114 -0.83 -12.07 8.97
CA GLY A 114 0.51 -11.61 8.56
C GLY A 114 1.45 -12.72 8.09
N LYS A 115 1.02 -13.99 8.10
CA LYS A 115 1.85 -15.16 7.79
C LYS A 115 1.86 -15.46 6.28
N GLN A 116 1.86 -16.74 5.90
CA GLN A 116 1.86 -17.20 4.52
C GLN A 116 0.42 -17.22 3.98
N TRP A 117 0.26 -17.30 2.65
CA TRP A 117 -1.07 -17.44 2.05
C TRP A 117 -1.56 -18.88 2.21
N GLU A 118 -2.74 -19.04 2.79
CA GLU A 118 -3.44 -20.32 2.96
C GLU A 118 -4.92 -20.13 2.62
N ALA A 119 -5.59 -21.19 2.16
CA ALA A 119 -6.98 -21.13 1.70
C ALA A 119 -7.93 -20.51 2.74
N GLN A 120 -7.74 -20.82 4.02
CA GLN A 120 -8.59 -20.36 5.13
C GLN A 120 -8.22 -18.98 5.68
N GLU A 121 -7.12 -18.37 5.21
CA GLU A 121 -6.67 -17.07 5.71
C GLU A 121 -7.51 -15.94 5.14
N TYR A 122 -7.88 -14.99 5.99
CA TYR A 122 -8.58 -13.78 5.57
C TYR A 122 -7.64 -12.83 4.82
N VAL A 123 -8.16 -12.18 3.80
CA VAL A 123 -7.45 -11.14 3.05
C VAL A 123 -7.77 -9.77 3.65
N GLU A 124 -6.73 -9.05 4.05
CA GLU A 124 -6.82 -7.70 4.63
C GLU A 124 -6.25 -6.66 3.66
N ILE A 125 -6.96 -5.55 3.48
CA ILE A 125 -6.42 -4.35 2.81
C ILE A 125 -5.55 -3.55 3.77
N LYS A 126 -4.28 -3.36 3.40
CA LYS A 126 -3.31 -2.62 4.20
C LYS A 126 -3.63 -1.12 4.25
N PRO A 127 -3.16 -0.38 5.28
CA PRO A 127 -3.39 1.06 5.38
C PRO A 127 -2.98 1.84 4.12
N PHE A 128 -1.83 1.52 3.55
CA PHE A 128 -1.38 2.12 2.29
C PHE A 128 -2.34 1.85 1.12
N GLY A 129 -2.77 0.60 0.95
CA GLY A 129 -3.80 0.24 -0.03
C GLY A 129 -5.10 1.04 0.15
N ARG A 130 -5.58 1.21 1.39
CA ARG A 130 -6.77 2.04 1.67
C ARG A 130 -6.61 3.48 1.23
N ILE A 131 -5.43 4.07 1.40
CA ILE A 131 -5.12 5.43 0.94
C ILE A 131 -5.16 5.46 -0.59
N LEU A 132 -4.49 4.54 -1.26
CA LEU A 132 -4.47 4.50 -2.73
C LEU A 132 -5.86 4.26 -3.33
N PHE A 133 -6.69 3.40 -2.73
CA PHE A 133 -8.08 3.22 -3.18
C PHE A 133 -8.91 4.50 -3.09
N ARG A 134 -8.61 5.40 -2.15
CA ARG A 134 -9.30 6.70 -2.06
C ARG A 134 -8.79 7.71 -3.09
N ILE A 135 -7.50 7.68 -3.41
CA ILE A 135 -6.85 8.69 -4.27
C ILE A 135 -6.87 8.28 -5.76
N ARG A 136 -6.87 6.98 -6.04
CA ARG A 136 -6.77 6.39 -7.40
C ARG A 136 -7.69 5.16 -7.58
N PRO A 137 -9.00 5.22 -7.24
CA PRO A 137 -9.89 4.06 -7.31
C PRO A 137 -9.93 3.45 -8.72
N LYS A 138 -10.13 4.26 -9.76
CA LYS A 138 -10.23 3.81 -11.16
C LYS A 138 -8.98 3.09 -11.66
N ALA A 139 -7.80 3.54 -11.25
CA ALA A 139 -6.54 2.94 -11.69
C ALA A 139 -6.26 1.59 -11.02
N LEU A 140 -6.73 1.40 -9.78
CA LEU A 140 -6.54 0.16 -9.02
C LEU A 140 -7.65 -0.87 -9.19
N LEU A 141 -8.86 -0.42 -9.48
CA LEU A 141 -10.06 -1.26 -9.57
C LEU A 141 -10.56 -1.44 -11.01
N GLY A 142 -10.02 -0.67 -11.96
CA GLY A 142 -10.48 -0.61 -13.35
C GLY A 142 -11.67 0.35 -13.53
N GLU A 143 -12.23 0.40 -14.74
CA GLU A 143 -13.38 1.26 -15.08
C GLU A 143 -14.69 0.87 -14.39
N GLN A 144 -14.71 -0.24 -13.64
CA GLN A 144 -15.89 -0.74 -12.93
C GLN A 144 -16.04 -0.18 -11.50
N ALA A 145 -15.26 0.86 -11.14
CA ALA A 145 -15.23 1.46 -9.81
C ALA A 145 -15.63 2.94 -9.78
#